data_AF-A0A1J9QAG6-F1
#
_entry.id   AF-A0A1J9QAG6-F1
#
_cell.length_a   1.000
_cell.length_b   1.000
_cell.length_c   1.000
_cell.angle_alpha   90.00
_cell.angle_beta   90.00
_cell.angle_gamma   90.00
#
_symmetry.space_group_name_H-M   'P 1'
#
loop_
_entity.id
_entity.type
_entity.pdbx_description
1 polymer ?
#
loop_
_entity_poly.entity_id
_entity_poly.type
_entity_poly.pdbx_seq_one_letter_code
_entity_poly.pdbx_strand_id
1 'polypeptide(L)'
;MSEADWSPTPPKRSPSHLLPPDQLLNHLNSQSPSPSPSSSPGPQWQHEKLKCIRYCVGNQDEYRALPRFQFWNNFKSWFEETFGRPLKQPDRMISQLIRKHRDKKNAIREECGTARSVTDPDQALDEWIQILDDLEAAMRPAKEDAAAAEENHRQRSRRMQDDMMERRRKRNRERRGDSLASETHTVESGTQSSDIMQGLQAALNLILGEPEFGYCPLVRNENSNIGGGGCRCNLNFNIQIHHDDDKIIALRGKAYATAAPNHGI
;
A
#
# COMPACT_ATOMS: atom_id res chain seq x y z
N MET A 1 -38.71 -15.81 23.46
CA MET A 1 -37.45 -15.05 23.29
C MET A 1 -36.56 -15.51 24.41
N SER A 2 -35.54 -16.31 24.10
CA SER A 2 -34.64 -16.91 25.08
C SER A 2 -33.29 -16.22 24.98
N GLU A 3 -32.89 -15.54 26.05
CA GLU A 3 -31.60 -14.89 26.18
C GLU A 3 -30.55 -15.95 26.55
N ALA A 4 -29.52 -16.08 25.70
CA ALA A 4 -28.37 -16.95 25.97
C ALA A 4 -27.28 -16.12 26.66
N ASP A 5 -27.08 -16.41 27.93
CA ASP A 5 -26.02 -15.86 28.79
C ASP A 5 -24.69 -16.57 28.47
N TRP A 6 -23.72 -15.81 27.95
CA TRP A 6 -22.37 -16.31 27.62
C TRP A 6 -21.35 -15.61 28.51
N SER A 7 -21.09 -16.17 29.70
CA SER A 7 -19.97 -15.78 30.55
C SER A 7 -18.73 -16.64 30.26
N PRO A 8 -17.59 -16.07 29.85
CA PRO A 8 -16.36 -16.82 29.61
C PRO A 8 -15.62 -17.15 30.92
N THR A 9 -15.32 -18.43 31.12
CA THR A 9 -14.51 -18.92 32.25
C THR A 9 -13.02 -18.58 32.05
N PRO A 10 -12.32 -18.08 33.09
CA PRO A 10 -10.89 -17.84 33.00
C PRO A 10 -10.06 -19.15 33.07
N PRO A 11 -8.89 -19.21 32.40
CA PRO A 11 -8.06 -20.40 32.38
C PRO A 11 -7.36 -20.64 33.73
N LYS A 12 -7.49 -21.88 34.22
CA LYS A 12 -6.77 -22.41 35.39
C LYS A 12 -5.25 -22.34 35.15
N ARG A 13 -4.54 -21.52 35.91
CA ARG A 13 -3.09 -21.58 36.04
C ARG A 13 -2.72 -22.77 36.93
N SER A 14 -1.82 -23.62 36.43
CA SER A 14 -1.25 -24.73 37.18
C SER A 14 -0.47 -24.24 38.41
N PRO A 15 -0.44 -25.00 39.52
CA PRO A 15 0.28 -24.62 40.72
C PRO A 15 1.79 -24.79 40.50
N SER A 16 2.54 -23.71 40.62
CA SER A 16 4.00 -23.75 40.72
C SER A 16 4.39 -24.55 41.96
N HIS A 17 5.26 -25.55 41.75
CA HIS A 17 5.91 -26.32 42.78
C HIS A 17 6.60 -25.40 43.81
N LEU A 18 6.16 -25.50 45.07
CA LEU A 18 6.82 -24.92 46.23
C LEU A 18 8.18 -25.61 46.41
N LEU A 19 9.27 -24.88 46.18
CA LEU A 19 10.60 -25.28 46.61
C LEU A 19 10.79 -24.92 48.10
N PRO A 20 11.46 -25.77 48.89
CA PRO A 20 11.69 -25.54 50.31
C PRO A 20 12.69 -24.39 50.58
N PRO A 21 12.51 -23.62 51.66
CA PRO A 21 13.25 -22.38 51.93
C PRO A 21 14.73 -22.56 52.33
N ASP A 22 15.21 -23.78 52.56
CA ASP A 22 16.53 -24.00 53.17
C ASP A 22 17.71 -24.05 52.18
N GLN A 23 17.50 -23.79 50.89
CA GLN A 23 18.58 -23.73 49.88
C GLN A 23 18.93 -22.31 49.38
N LEU A 24 18.27 -21.27 49.90
CA LEU A 24 18.48 -19.89 49.40
C LEU A 24 19.76 -19.21 49.89
N LEU A 25 20.40 -19.69 50.96
CA LEU A 25 21.58 -19.02 51.52
C LEU A 25 22.93 -19.48 50.94
N ASN A 26 23.00 -20.66 50.33
CA ASN A 26 24.26 -21.18 49.78
C ASN A 26 24.49 -20.84 48.29
N HIS A 27 23.51 -20.24 47.60
CA HIS A 27 23.62 -19.87 46.18
C HIS A 27 24.08 -18.43 45.92
N LEU A 28 24.17 -17.60 46.96
CA LEU A 28 24.58 -16.19 46.82
C LEU A 28 26.11 -15.98 46.91
N ASN A 29 26.88 -17.00 47.30
CA ASN A 29 28.31 -16.82 47.59
C ASN A 29 29.29 -17.48 46.59
N SER A 30 28.78 -18.06 45.50
CA SER A 30 29.62 -18.70 44.45
C SER A 30 29.45 -18.07 43.07
N GLN A 31 28.71 -16.95 42.95
CA GLN A 31 28.67 -16.19 41.71
C GLN A 31 29.95 -15.38 41.58
N SER A 32 30.96 -16.03 41.01
CA SER A 32 32.06 -15.34 40.33
C SER A 32 31.46 -14.20 39.48
N PRO A 33 32.02 -12.98 39.53
CA PRO A 33 31.58 -11.89 38.69
C PRO A 33 31.85 -12.26 37.23
N SER A 34 30.86 -12.89 36.58
CA SER A 34 30.85 -12.98 35.12
C SER A 34 30.84 -11.53 34.62
N PRO A 35 31.79 -11.13 33.75
CA PRO A 35 31.74 -9.82 33.15
C PRO A 35 30.49 -9.75 32.29
N SER A 36 29.43 -9.15 32.82
CA SER A 36 28.30 -8.70 32.03
C SER A 36 28.87 -7.91 30.87
N PRO A 37 28.63 -8.29 29.60
CA PRO A 37 29.12 -7.53 28.48
C PRO A 37 28.43 -6.17 28.54
N SER A 38 29.15 -5.18 29.06
CA SER A 38 28.78 -3.78 28.97
C SER A 38 28.55 -3.53 27.49
N SER A 39 27.29 -3.52 27.10
CA SER A 39 26.83 -3.48 25.72
C SER A 39 26.93 -2.06 25.16
N SER A 40 27.92 -1.32 25.66
CA SER A 40 28.31 -0.03 25.11
C SER A 40 28.96 -0.34 23.77
N PRO A 41 28.33 0.04 22.66
CA PRO A 41 28.93 -0.20 21.36
C PRO A 41 30.28 0.49 21.31
N GLY A 42 31.29 -0.22 20.81
CA GLY A 42 32.65 0.32 20.71
C GLY A 42 32.68 1.65 19.93
N PRO A 43 33.71 2.49 20.14
CA PRO A 43 33.86 3.79 19.47
C PRO A 43 33.69 3.73 17.95
N GLN A 44 34.11 2.62 17.33
CA GLN A 44 33.95 2.36 15.90
C GLN A 44 32.49 2.40 15.45
N TRP A 45 31.56 1.79 16.19
CA TRP A 45 30.15 1.79 15.81
C TRP A 45 29.52 3.18 15.86
N GLN A 46 29.98 4.05 16.78
CA GLN A 46 29.50 5.43 16.84
C GLN A 46 29.94 6.22 15.61
N HIS A 47 31.18 6.03 15.18
CA HIS A 47 31.70 6.65 13.95
C HIS A 47 30.93 6.18 12.70
N GLU A 48 30.68 4.87 12.59
CA GLU A 48 29.95 4.30 11.45
C GLU A 48 28.51 4.83 11.37
N LYS A 49 27.81 4.91 12.51
CA LYS A 49 26.47 5.54 12.57
C LYS A 49 26.50 6.97 12.06
N LEU A 50 27.45 7.77 12.54
CA LEU A 50 27.56 9.17 12.15
C LEU A 50 27.75 9.29 10.64
N LYS A 51 28.65 8.49 10.06
CA LYS A 51 28.86 8.44 8.61
C LYS A 51 27.61 8.04 7.85
N CYS A 52 26.89 7.02 8.32
CA CYS A 52 25.62 6.59 7.71
C CYS A 52 24.58 7.70 7.68
N ILE A 53 24.38 8.42 8.79
CA ILE A 53 23.39 9.50 8.85
C ILE A 53 23.84 10.70 8.00
N ARG A 54 25.13 11.06 8.04
CA ARG A 54 25.67 12.12 7.18
C ARG A 54 25.54 11.80 5.70
N TYR A 55 25.64 10.53 5.31
CA TYR A 55 25.34 10.12 3.94
C TYR A 55 23.87 10.39 3.59
N CYS A 56 22.91 10.03 4.46
CA CYS A 56 21.50 10.31 4.21
C CYS A 56 21.22 11.81 4.07
N VAL A 57 21.79 12.63 4.96
CA VAL A 57 21.65 14.09 4.91
C VAL A 57 22.29 14.67 3.64
N GLY A 58 23.51 14.25 3.32
CA GLY A 58 24.24 14.74 2.14
C GLY A 58 23.61 14.34 0.80
N ASN A 59 22.88 13.22 0.76
CA ASN A 59 22.19 12.71 -0.42
C ASN A 59 20.67 12.88 -0.32
N GLN A 60 20.20 13.90 0.40
CA GLN A 60 18.76 14.14 0.57
C GLN A 60 18.03 14.33 -0.75
N ASP A 61 18.63 15.01 -1.73
CA ASP A 61 17.99 15.28 -3.02
C ASP A 61 17.81 14.02 -3.85
N GLU A 62 18.77 13.09 -3.81
CA GLU A 62 18.61 11.75 -4.38
C GLU A 62 17.50 10.98 -3.67
N TYR A 63 17.40 11.12 -2.34
CA TYR A 63 16.28 10.55 -1.60
C TYR A 63 14.94 11.14 -2.07
N ARG A 64 14.88 12.42 -2.44
CA ARG A 64 13.63 13.03 -2.96
C ARG A 64 13.29 12.56 -4.38
N ALA A 65 14.30 12.46 -5.24
CA ALA A 65 14.12 12.23 -6.68
C ALA A 65 14.00 10.75 -7.06
N LEU A 66 14.69 9.86 -6.36
CA LEU A 66 14.77 8.44 -6.72
C LEU A 66 13.66 7.61 -6.06
N PRO A 67 13.22 6.51 -6.70
CA PRO A 67 12.46 5.47 -6.01
C PRO A 67 13.20 5.00 -4.75
N ARG A 68 12.47 4.82 -3.64
CA ARG A 68 13.04 4.46 -2.32
C ARG A 68 14.00 3.27 -2.37
N PHE A 69 13.67 2.24 -3.16
CA PHE A 69 14.52 1.05 -3.28
C PHE A 69 15.88 1.35 -3.94
N GLN A 70 15.94 2.29 -4.90
CA GLN A 70 17.17 2.66 -5.58
C GLN A 70 18.10 3.43 -4.65
N PHE A 71 17.57 4.41 -3.91
CA PHE A 71 18.33 5.12 -2.89
C PHE A 71 18.98 4.16 -1.89
N TRP A 72 18.22 3.20 -1.37
CA TRP A 72 18.75 2.21 -0.42
C TRP A 72 19.77 1.25 -1.05
N ASN A 73 19.69 0.97 -2.34
CA ASN A 73 20.72 0.20 -3.04
C ASN A 73 22.01 1.01 -3.19
N ASN A 74 21.93 2.29 -3.59
CA ASN A 74 23.09 3.19 -3.63
C ASN A 74 23.75 3.31 -2.26
N PHE A 75 22.94 3.47 -1.20
CA PHE A 75 23.41 3.47 0.18
C PHE A 75 24.17 2.17 0.54
N LYS A 76 23.65 1.00 0.13
CA LYS A 76 24.34 -0.28 0.40
C LYS A 76 25.69 -0.36 -0.30
N SER A 77 25.75 0.02 -1.57
CA SER A 77 27.00 0.03 -2.35
C SER A 77 28.03 0.95 -1.71
N TRP A 78 27.63 2.18 -1.36
CA TRP A 78 28.49 3.12 -0.65
C TRP A 78 28.96 2.58 0.70
N PHE A 79 28.06 1.96 1.47
CA PHE A 79 28.40 1.40 2.78
C PHE A 79 29.41 0.25 2.66
N GLU A 80 29.22 -0.64 1.68
CA GLU A 80 30.12 -1.75 1.42
C GLU A 80 31.50 -1.28 0.95
N GLU A 81 31.56 -0.26 0.10
CA GLU A 81 32.80 0.39 -0.32
C GLU A 81 33.53 1.06 0.85
N THR A 82 32.79 1.76 1.72
CA THR A 82 33.36 2.54 2.82
C THR A 82 33.85 1.67 3.98
N PHE A 83 33.11 0.60 4.32
CA PHE A 83 33.37 -0.23 5.50
C PHE A 83 33.82 -1.66 5.18
N GLY A 84 33.94 -2.01 3.89
CA GLY A 84 34.42 -3.31 3.43
C GLY A 84 33.49 -4.48 3.79
N ARG A 85 32.20 -4.23 3.99
CA ARG A 85 31.24 -5.27 4.37
C ARG A 85 29.81 -5.00 3.89
N PRO A 86 29.04 -6.05 3.55
CA PRO A 86 27.69 -5.88 3.03
C PRO A 86 26.70 -5.48 4.12
N LEU A 87 25.76 -4.60 3.78
CA LEU A 87 24.65 -4.19 4.65
C LEU A 87 23.32 -4.77 4.19
N LYS A 88 22.74 -5.67 4.99
CA LYS A 88 21.49 -6.37 4.62
C LYS A 88 20.28 -5.44 4.53
N GLN A 89 20.04 -4.64 5.57
CA GLN A 89 18.82 -3.84 5.75
C GLN A 89 19.16 -2.40 6.17
N PRO A 90 19.55 -1.52 5.24
CA PRO A 90 19.92 -0.13 5.54
C PRO A 90 18.74 0.65 6.11
N ASP A 91 17.56 0.55 5.49
CA ASP A 91 16.35 1.23 5.95
C ASP A 91 16.02 0.90 7.41
N ARG A 92 15.99 -0.39 7.76
CA ARG A 92 15.72 -0.83 9.13
C ARG A 92 16.75 -0.31 10.12
N MET A 93 18.03 -0.27 9.73
CA MET A 93 19.10 0.28 10.57
C MET A 93 18.88 1.77 10.83
N ILE A 94 18.64 2.57 9.79
CA ILE A 94 18.41 4.01 9.90
C ILE A 94 17.13 4.30 10.71
N SER A 95 16.04 3.57 10.43
CA SER A 95 14.79 3.65 11.17
C SER A 95 14.96 3.35 12.67
N GLN A 96 15.79 2.36 13.02
CA GLN A 96 16.13 2.09 14.43
C GLN A 96 16.92 3.22 15.08
N LEU A 97 17.82 3.88 14.34
CA LEU A 97 18.57 5.03 14.85
C LEU A 97 17.64 6.21 15.12
N ILE A 98 16.75 6.52 14.18
CA ILE A 98 15.73 7.57 14.32
C ILE A 98 14.84 7.30 15.53
N ARG A 99 14.32 6.07 15.66
CA ARG A 99 13.46 5.69 16.80
C ARG A 99 14.18 5.88 18.14
N LYS A 100 15.39 5.33 18.29
CA LYS A 100 16.17 5.49 19.51
C LYS A 100 16.48 6.95 19.84
N HIS A 101 16.68 7.77 18.82
CA HIS A 101 16.92 9.20 18.99
C HIS A 101 15.68 9.96 19.45
N ARG A 102 14.51 9.66 18.85
CA ARG A 102 13.22 10.20 19.32
C ARG A 102 12.92 9.77 20.77
N ASP A 103 13.16 8.51 21.10
CA ASP A 103 13.02 8.00 22.47
C ASP A 103 13.95 8.73 23.44
N LYS A 104 15.22 8.96 23.05
CA LYS A 104 16.19 9.73 23.84
C LYS A 104 15.73 11.18 24.04
N LYS A 105 15.22 11.86 23.01
CA LYS A 105 14.70 13.23 23.11
C LYS A 105 13.47 13.32 24.00
N ASN A 106 12.57 12.34 23.91
CA ASN A 106 11.39 12.25 24.78
C ASN A 106 11.79 12.05 26.24
N ALA A 107 12.72 11.12 26.51
CA ALA A 107 13.23 10.89 27.87
C ALA A 107 13.89 12.15 28.45
N ILE A 108 14.70 12.88 27.67
CA ILE A 108 15.31 14.14 28.13
C ILE A 108 14.24 15.20 28.44
N ARG A 109 13.19 15.30 27.60
CA ARG A 109 12.08 16.23 27.83
C ARG A 109 11.30 15.90 29.11
N GLU A 110 11.20 14.62 29.46
CA GLU A 110 10.50 14.15 30.66
C GLU A 110 11.37 14.24 31.93
N GLU A 111 12.67 13.98 31.83
CA GLU A 111 13.50 13.74 33.01
C GLU A 111 14.04 14.97 33.73
N CYS A 112 14.36 16.11 33.09
CA CYS A 112 14.76 17.36 33.77
C CYS A 112 15.18 18.44 32.76
N GLY A 113 15.01 19.72 33.12
CA GLY A 113 15.53 20.88 32.37
C GLY A 113 17.06 21.02 32.30
N THR A 114 17.80 19.92 32.49
CA THR A 114 19.25 19.89 32.40
C THR A 114 19.65 19.67 30.94
N ALA A 115 20.23 20.71 30.33
CA ALA A 115 20.74 20.65 28.97
C ALA A 115 21.84 19.58 28.85
N ARG A 116 21.52 18.46 28.21
CA ARG A 116 22.50 17.44 27.85
C ARG A 116 23.30 17.93 26.64
N SER A 117 24.61 17.67 26.62
CA SER A 117 25.45 18.01 25.46
C SER A 117 24.93 17.27 24.22
N VAL A 118 24.56 18.05 23.20
CA VAL A 118 24.20 17.54 21.88
C VAL A 118 25.47 16.98 21.25
N THR A 119 25.42 15.71 20.83
CA THR A 119 26.55 15.07 20.14
C THR A 119 26.40 15.22 18.62
N ASP A 120 27.49 15.21 17.85
CA ASP A 120 27.44 15.26 16.38
C ASP A 120 26.46 14.25 15.74
N PRO A 121 26.38 12.98 16.22
CA PRO A 121 25.37 12.04 15.73
C PRO A 121 23.94 12.47 16.03
N ASP A 122 23.68 13.08 17.18
CA ASP A 122 22.36 13.57 17.56
C ASP A 122 21.91 14.70 16.62
N GLN A 123 22.82 15.63 16.29
CA GLN A 123 22.55 16.72 15.37
C GLN A 123 22.26 16.22 13.96
N ALA A 124 23.09 15.32 13.43
CA ALA A 124 22.87 14.75 12.10
C ALA A 124 21.54 13.96 12.02
N LEU A 125 21.14 13.31 13.10
CA LEU A 125 19.84 12.64 13.21
C LEU A 125 18.69 13.63 13.24
N ASP A 126 18.82 14.74 13.96
CA ASP A 126 17.82 15.81 13.96
C ASP A 126 17.64 16.42 12.56
N GLU A 127 18.74 16.70 11.85
CA GLU A 127 18.70 17.17 10.46
C GLU A 127 17.99 16.17 9.54
N TRP A 128 18.33 14.88 9.64
CA TRP A 128 17.69 13.85 8.83
C TRP A 128 16.20 13.68 9.15
N ILE A 129 15.81 13.75 10.42
CA ILE A 129 14.39 13.69 10.82
C ILE A 129 13.62 14.88 10.24
N GLN A 130 14.19 16.09 10.30
CA GLN A 130 13.56 17.27 9.72
C GLN A 130 13.31 17.09 8.22
N ILE A 131 14.30 16.55 7.48
CA ILE A 131 14.16 16.28 6.04
C ILE A 131 13.01 15.29 5.76
N LEU A 132 12.85 14.26 6.59
CA LEU A 132 11.76 13.29 6.45
C LEU A 132 10.39 13.93 6.74
N ASP A 133 10.31 14.73 7.79
CA ASP A 133 9.07 15.41 8.18
C ASP A 133 8.66 16.45 7.11
N ASP A 134 9.62 17.18 6.54
CA ASP A 134 9.39 18.13 5.43
C ASP A 134 8.88 17.41 4.16
N LEU A 135 9.44 16.24 3.86
CA LEU A 135 8.98 15.41 2.74
C LEU A 135 7.55 14.92 2.95
N GLU A 136 7.23 14.45 4.14
CA GLU A 136 5.87 14.02 4.47
C GLU A 136 4.88 15.20 4.40
N ALA A 137 5.27 16.37 4.91
CA ALA A 137 4.48 17.59 4.82
C ALA A 137 4.25 18.02 3.36
N ALA A 138 5.27 17.97 2.51
CA ALA A 138 5.16 18.31 1.09
C ALA A 138 4.25 17.34 0.31
N MET A 139 4.21 16.06 0.71
CA MET A 139 3.33 15.07 0.09
C MET A 139 1.89 15.11 0.62
N ARG A 140 1.63 15.78 1.74
CA ARG A 140 0.30 15.81 2.38
C ARG A 140 -0.79 16.44 1.50
N PRO A 141 -0.59 17.62 0.86
CA PRO A 141 -1.63 18.23 0.02
C PRO A 141 -2.04 17.33 -1.15
N ALA A 142 -1.07 16.71 -1.82
CA ALA A 142 -1.35 15.80 -2.94
C ALA A 142 -2.16 14.56 -2.49
N LYS A 143 -1.93 14.05 -1.28
CA LYS A 143 -2.71 12.95 -0.71
C LYS A 143 -4.13 13.40 -0.34
N GLU A 144 -4.27 14.58 0.27
CA GLU A 144 -5.56 15.14 0.64
C GLU A 144 -6.42 15.44 -0.60
N ASP A 145 -5.82 16.00 -1.66
CA ASP A 145 -6.50 16.25 -2.93
C ASP A 145 -6.91 14.94 -3.62
N ALA A 146 -6.05 13.92 -3.61
CA ALA A 146 -6.39 12.61 -4.15
C ALA A 146 -7.54 11.95 -3.38
N ALA A 147 -7.51 12.01 -2.05
CA ALA A 147 -8.59 11.48 -1.20
C ALA A 147 -9.90 12.25 -1.40
N ALA A 148 -9.85 13.58 -1.53
CA ALA A 148 -11.02 14.41 -1.80
C ALA A 148 -11.61 14.11 -3.20
N ALA A 149 -10.77 13.92 -4.21
CA ALA A 149 -11.20 13.53 -5.54
C ALA A 149 -11.84 12.13 -5.55
N GLU A 150 -11.26 11.18 -4.83
CA GLU A 150 -11.82 9.85 -4.68
C GLU A 150 -13.17 9.87 -3.94
N GLU A 151 -13.29 10.61 -2.84
CA GLU A 151 -14.55 10.73 -2.11
C GLU A 151 -15.62 11.44 -2.96
N ASN A 152 -15.24 12.44 -3.77
CA ASN A 152 -16.16 13.05 -4.74
C ASN A 152 -16.67 12.01 -5.75
N HIS A 153 -15.78 11.15 -6.26
CA HIS A 153 -16.14 10.08 -7.17
C HIS A 153 -17.08 9.06 -6.50
N ARG A 154 -16.79 8.64 -5.28
CA ARG A 154 -17.66 7.77 -4.47
C ARG A 154 -19.03 8.41 -4.25
N GLN A 155 -19.08 9.70 -3.93
CA GLN A 155 -20.33 10.42 -3.70
C GLN A 155 -21.17 10.55 -4.99
N ARG A 156 -20.54 10.82 -6.14
CA ARG A 156 -21.23 10.83 -7.45
C ARG A 156 -21.84 9.48 -7.77
N SER A 157 -21.08 8.40 -7.54
CA SER A 157 -21.55 7.04 -7.75
C SER A 157 -22.75 6.69 -6.86
N ARG A 158 -22.72 7.07 -5.57
CA ARG A 158 -23.88 6.91 -4.66
C ARG A 158 -25.11 7.66 -5.15
N ARG A 159 -24.95 8.96 -5.51
CA ARG A 159 -26.06 9.78 -6.02
C ARG A 159 -26.68 9.18 -7.28
N MET A 160 -25.87 8.62 -8.18
CA MET A 160 -26.36 7.95 -9.38
C MET A 160 -27.16 6.68 -9.05
N GLN A 161 -26.68 5.87 -8.10
CA GLN A 161 -27.42 4.69 -7.63
C GLN A 161 -28.74 5.06 -6.98
N ASP A 162 -28.74 6.10 -6.13
CA ASP A 162 -29.94 6.60 -5.46
C ASP A 162 -30.98 7.12 -6.47
N ASP A 163 -30.55 7.90 -7.48
CA ASP A 163 -31.43 8.37 -8.56
C ASP A 163 -32.04 7.21 -9.36
N MET A 164 -31.22 6.19 -9.71
CA MET A 164 -31.74 4.98 -10.37
C MET A 164 -32.78 4.25 -9.53
N MET A 165 -32.53 4.10 -8.23
CA MET A 165 -33.45 3.46 -7.30
C MET A 165 -34.73 4.28 -7.11
N GLU A 166 -34.64 5.60 -7.04
CA GLU A 166 -35.80 6.46 -6.90
C GLU A 166 -36.68 6.45 -8.16
N ARG A 167 -36.08 6.52 -9.36
CA ARG A 167 -36.80 6.33 -10.62
C ARG A 167 -37.51 4.97 -10.68
N ARG A 168 -36.88 3.91 -10.17
CA ARG A 168 -37.49 2.57 -10.08
C ARG A 168 -38.67 2.55 -9.09
N ARG A 169 -38.53 3.18 -7.93
CA ARG A 169 -39.61 3.32 -6.93
C ARG A 169 -40.79 4.10 -7.52
N LYS A 170 -40.53 5.20 -8.22
CA LYS A 170 -41.57 6.01 -8.89
C LYS A 170 -42.38 5.19 -9.89
N ARG A 171 -41.70 4.50 -10.83
CA ARG A 171 -42.37 3.60 -11.79
C ARG A 171 -43.19 2.50 -11.13
N ASN A 172 -42.71 1.96 -10.00
CA ASN A 172 -43.45 0.95 -9.25
C ASN A 172 -44.71 1.51 -8.58
N ARG A 173 -44.69 2.76 -8.10
CA ARG A 173 -45.90 3.42 -7.56
C ARG A 173 -46.93 3.66 -8.67
N GLU A 174 -46.50 4.15 -9.83
CA GLU A 174 -47.35 4.35 -11.01
C GLU A 174 -48.01 3.03 -11.46
N ARG A 175 -47.26 1.92 -11.51
CA ARG A 175 -47.79 0.59 -11.86
C ARG A 175 -48.76 0.00 -10.85
N ARG A 176 -48.67 0.37 -9.58
CA ARG A 176 -49.53 -0.16 -8.51
C ARG A 176 -50.89 0.53 -8.41
N GLY A 177 -51.16 1.53 -9.26
CA GLY A 177 -52.51 2.08 -9.40
C GLY A 177 -52.91 3.06 -8.30
N ASP A 178 -51.97 3.60 -7.51
CA ASP A 178 -52.22 4.80 -6.69
C ASP A 178 -52.25 6.08 -7.56
N SER A 179 -52.85 5.98 -8.75
CA SER A 179 -53.25 7.16 -9.52
C SER A 179 -54.54 7.66 -8.91
N LEU A 180 -54.41 8.67 -8.04
CA LEU A 180 -55.51 9.56 -7.72
C LEU A 180 -56.16 10.01 -9.03
N ALA A 181 -57.46 9.77 -9.12
CA ALA A 181 -58.28 10.13 -10.25
C ALA A 181 -58.13 11.62 -10.62
N SER A 182 -57.61 11.87 -11.82
CA SER A 182 -57.97 12.99 -12.70
C SER A 182 -57.62 12.50 -14.10
N GLU A 183 -58.61 12.14 -14.92
CA GLU A 183 -59.29 13.08 -15.86
C GLU A 183 -58.24 13.96 -16.58
N THR A 184 -58.09 13.96 -17.89
CA THR A 184 -58.99 13.61 -18.99
C THR A 184 -58.12 13.23 -20.19
N HIS A 185 -58.59 12.22 -20.93
CA HIS A 185 -57.99 11.68 -22.13
C HIS A 185 -58.40 12.55 -23.33
N THR A 186 -57.48 13.34 -23.90
CA THR A 186 -57.60 13.85 -25.27
C THR A 186 -56.50 13.20 -26.11
N VAL A 187 -56.96 12.37 -27.04
CA VAL A 187 -56.16 11.67 -28.04
C VAL A 187 -55.69 12.69 -29.08
N GLU A 188 -54.39 12.83 -29.26
CA GLU A 188 -53.87 13.08 -30.60
C GLU A 188 -52.75 12.10 -30.93
N SER A 189 -53.05 11.36 -31.98
CA SER A 189 -52.30 10.28 -32.59
C SER A 189 -51.29 10.87 -33.57
N GLY A 190 -50.10 10.28 -33.61
CA GLY A 190 -49.38 10.15 -34.87
C GLY A 190 -47.98 10.73 -34.88
N THR A 191 -47.04 9.86 -35.26
CA THR A 191 -45.74 10.20 -35.87
C THR A 191 -44.57 10.45 -34.92
N GLN A 192 -44.11 9.42 -34.18
CA GLN A 192 -42.76 9.46 -33.58
C GLN A 192 -42.05 8.11 -33.51
N SER A 193 -42.52 7.09 -34.24
CA SER A 193 -41.91 5.75 -34.25
C SER A 193 -40.76 5.61 -35.27
N SER A 194 -40.60 6.57 -36.18
CA SER A 194 -39.56 6.53 -37.23
C SER A 194 -38.20 7.04 -36.74
N ASP A 195 -38.18 8.05 -35.87
CA ASP A 195 -36.92 8.72 -35.46
C ASP A 195 -36.10 7.88 -34.48
N ILE A 196 -36.76 7.05 -33.66
CA ILE A 196 -36.08 6.16 -32.69
C ILE A 196 -35.28 5.06 -33.41
N MET A 197 -35.79 4.56 -34.54
CA MET A 197 -35.10 3.55 -35.34
C MET A 197 -33.90 4.12 -36.09
N GLN A 198 -33.96 5.37 -36.57
CA GLN A 198 -32.81 6.03 -37.20
C GLN A 198 -31.69 6.37 -36.20
N GLY A 199 -32.03 6.75 -34.97
CA GLY A 199 -31.03 7.01 -33.92
C GLY A 199 -30.21 5.77 -33.52
N LEU A 200 -30.84 4.59 -33.49
CA LEU A 200 -30.15 3.33 -33.16
C LEU A 200 -29.23 2.85 -34.28
N GLN A 201 -29.59 3.08 -35.55
CA GLN A 201 -28.74 2.72 -36.69
C GLN A 201 -27.47 3.60 -36.74
N ALA A 202 -27.57 4.89 -36.40
CA ALA A 202 -26.43 5.81 -36.38
C ALA A 202 -25.42 5.48 -35.24
N ALA A 203 -25.90 5.03 -34.09
CA ALA A 203 -25.04 4.66 -32.96
C ALA A 203 -24.23 3.37 -33.22
N LEU A 204 -24.78 2.41 -33.98
CA LEU A 204 -24.07 1.18 -34.35
C LEU A 204 -22.95 1.43 -35.37
N ASN A 205 -23.13 2.38 -36.28
CA ASN A 205 -22.08 2.77 -37.25
C ASN A 205 -20.87 3.46 -36.58
N LEU A 206 -21.06 4.07 -35.40
CA LEU A 206 -19.99 4.72 -34.64
C LEU A 206 -19.13 3.74 -33.84
N ILE A 207 -19.65 2.56 -33.51
CA ILE A 207 -18.94 1.51 -32.77
C ILE A 207 -18.17 0.59 -33.73
N LEU A 208 -18.65 0.44 -34.96
CA LEU A 208 -18.02 -0.39 -36.00
C LEU A 208 -17.18 0.42 -37.00
N GLY A 209 -17.16 1.76 -36.87
CA GLY A 209 -16.26 2.62 -37.61
C GLY A 209 -14.82 2.33 -37.17
N GLU A 210 -14.06 1.74 -38.08
CA GLU A 210 -12.71 1.23 -37.86
C GLU A 210 -11.85 2.21 -37.06
N PRO A 211 -11.31 1.82 -35.90
CA PRO A 211 -10.10 2.46 -35.44
C PRO A 211 -9.03 2.14 -36.46
N GLU A 212 -8.56 3.16 -37.20
CA GLU A 212 -7.23 3.16 -37.80
C GLU A 212 -6.22 2.95 -36.66
N PHE A 213 -6.07 1.70 -36.22
CA PHE A 213 -4.97 1.29 -35.38
C PHE A 213 -3.74 1.36 -36.27
N GLY A 214 -3.05 2.48 -36.15
CA GLY A 214 -1.69 2.64 -36.61
C GLY A 214 -0.89 1.39 -36.25
N TYR A 215 -0.33 0.77 -37.28
CA TYR A 215 0.63 -0.32 -37.20
C TYR A 215 1.67 -0.04 -36.11
N CYS A 216 1.64 -0.78 -35.02
CA CYS A 216 2.82 -0.94 -34.17
C CYS A 216 3.75 -1.96 -34.87
N PRO A 217 4.96 -1.57 -35.32
CA PRO A 217 5.89 -2.53 -35.89
C PRO A 217 6.36 -3.46 -34.77
N LEU A 218 5.84 -4.68 -34.77
CA LEU A 218 6.43 -5.79 -34.03
C LEU A 218 7.83 -6.03 -34.60
N VAL A 219 8.84 -5.64 -33.81
CA VAL A 219 10.24 -5.92 -34.07
C VAL A 219 10.40 -7.44 -34.16
N ARG A 220 10.58 -7.92 -35.39
CA ARG A 220 10.78 -9.31 -35.74
C ARG A 220 12.18 -9.71 -35.28
N ASN A 221 12.27 -10.37 -34.13
CA ASN A 221 13.51 -10.96 -33.68
C ASN A 221 13.66 -12.33 -34.37
N GLU A 222 14.25 -12.32 -35.57
CA GLU A 222 14.57 -13.52 -36.33
C GLU A 222 15.80 -14.20 -35.71
N ASN A 223 15.57 -15.10 -34.76
CA ASN A 223 16.52 -16.18 -34.43
C ASN A 223 15.85 -17.23 -33.54
N SER A 224 15.00 -18.06 -34.13
CA SER A 224 14.66 -19.36 -33.56
C SER A 224 14.11 -20.32 -34.62
N ASN A 225 15.02 -21.16 -35.09
CA ASN A 225 14.78 -22.29 -35.94
C ASN A 225 14.24 -23.45 -35.07
N ILE A 226 12.93 -23.57 -34.87
CA ILE A 226 12.30 -24.73 -34.19
C ILE A 226 10.94 -25.03 -34.83
N GLY A 227 10.72 -26.32 -35.13
CA GLY A 227 9.64 -26.84 -35.95
C GLY A 227 8.22 -26.69 -35.40
N GLY A 228 7.28 -26.95 -36.30
CA GLY A 228 5.84 -26.75 -36.12
C GLY A 228 5.28 -27.47 -34.90
N GLY A 229 5.02 -26.70 -33.85
CA GLY A 229 4.12 -27.03 -32.76
C GLY A 229 3.34 -25.76 -32.44
N GLY A 230 2.02 -25.82 -32.52
CA GLY A 230 1.15 -24.66 -32.31
C GLY A 230 1.52 -23.89 -31.04
N CYS A 231 1.91 -22.62 -31.22
CA CYS A 231 2.29 -21.73 -30.13
C CYS A 231 1.11 -21.47 -29.21
N ARG A 232 1.05 -22.20 -28.08
CA ARG A 232 0.20 -21.87 -26.95
C ARG A 232 0.93 -20.85 -26.09
N CYS A 233 0.66 -19.57 -26.31
CA CYS A 233 1.13 -18.51 -25.41
C CYS A 233 0.31 -18.55 -24.12
N ASN A 234 0.91 -19.08 -23.04
CA ASN A 234 0.35 -18.98 -21.70
C ASN A 234 0.76 -17.64 -21.09
N LEU A 235 -0.16 -16.67 -21.10
CA LEU A 235 0.02 -15.41 -20.38
C LEU A 235 -0.50 -15.57 -18.96
N ASN A 236 0.43 -15.70 -18.01
CA ASN A 236 0.13 -15.56 -16.59
C ASN A 236 0.29 -14.09 -16.22
N PHE A 237 -0.80 -13.44 -15.85
CA PHE A 237 -0.73 -12.10 -15.25
C PHE A 237 -1.04 -12.19 -13.76
N ASN A 238 -0.31 -11.38 -13.00
CA ASN A 238 -0.52 -11.20 -11.57
C ASN A 238 -0.77 -9.71 -11.35
N ILE A 239 -2.02 -9.37 -11.05
CA ILE A 239 -2.40 -7.97 -10.82
C ILE A 239 -2.63 -7.83 -9.32
N GLN A 240 -1.79 -7.02 -8.68
CA GLN A 240 -1.96 -6.61 -7.30
C GLN A 240 -2.60 -5.24 -7.28
N ILE A 241 -3.83 -5.18 -6.77
CA ILE A 241 -4.55 -3.92 -6.58
C ILE A 241 -4.44 -3.61 -5.09
N HIS A 242 -3.78 -2.50 -4.78
CA HIS A 242 -3.71 -1.97 -3.42
C HIS A 242 -4.98 -1.17 -3.14
N HIS A 243 -5.70 -1.56 -2.09
CA HIS A 243 -6.81 -0.81 -1.53
C HIS A 243 -6.40 -0.33 -0.15
N ASP A 244 -6.75 0.91 0.21
CA ASP A 244 -6.24 1.63 1.39
C ASP A 244 -6.56 1.03 2.77
N ASP A 245 -7.30 -0.08 2.84
CA ASP A 245 -7.66 -0.77 4.10
C ASP A 245 -6.85 -2.07 4.33
N ASP A 246 -5.54 -2.08 4.06
CA ASP A 246 -4.60 -3.20 4.31
C ASP A 246 -4.96 -4.57 3.67
N LYS A 247 -5.96 -4.61 2.77
CA LYS A 247 -6.36 -5.83 2.07
C LYS A 247 -5.76 -5.85 0.66
N ILE A 248 -4.78 -6.73 0.49
CA ILE A 248 -4.25 -7.07 -0.83
C ILE A 248 -5.20 -8.07 -1.47
N ILE A 249 -5.93 -7.65 -2.50
CA ILE A 249 -6.67 -8.58 -3.36
C ILE A 249 -5.74 -8.96 -4.51
N ALA A 250 -5.18 -10.16 -4.45
CA ALA A 250 -4.39 -10.74 -5.53
C ALA A 250 -5.31 -11.48 -6.49
N LEU A 251 -5.51 -10.93 -7.69
CA LEU A 251 -6.24 -11.62 -8.76
C LEU A 251 -5.24 -12.35 -9.63
N ARG A 252 -5.28 -13.69 -9.57
CA ARG A 252 -4.46 -14.56 -10.40
C ARG A 252 -5.33 -15.20 -11.48
N GLY A 253 -5.16 -14.75 -12.72
CA GLY A 253 -5.87 -15.27 -13.88
C GLY A 253 -4.93 -16.06 -14.80
N LYS A 254 -5.49 -17.06 -15.50
CA LYS A 254 -4.86 -17.67 -16.67
C LYS A 254 -5.76 -17.41 -17.86
N ALA A 255 -5.24 -16.69 -18.84
CA ALA A 255 -5.92 -16.53 -20.13
C ALA A 255 -5.30 -17.52 -21.12
N TYR A 256 -6.16 -18.29 -21.77
CA TYR A 256 -5.77 -19.19 -22.85
C TYR A 256 -6.30 -18.60 -24.15
N ALA A 257 -5.39 -18.15 -25.02
CA ALA A 257 -5.72 -17.79 -26.38
C ALA A 257 -5.51 -19.03 -27.27
N THR A 258 -6.61 -19.59 -27.78
CA THR A 258 -6.56 -20.61 -28.84
C THR A 258 -6.75 -19.92 -30.17
N ALA A 259 -5.68 -19.79 -30.95
CA ALA A 259 -5.78 -19.39 -32.35
C ALA A 259 -6.54 -20.49 -33.12
N ALA A 260 -7.65 -20.13 -33.75
CA ALA A 260 -8.36 -21.03 -34.64
C ALA A 260 -7.47 -21.31 -35.87
N PRO A 261 -7.37 -22.56 -36.33
CA PRO A 261 -6.62 -22.87 -37.54
C PRO A 261 -7.31 -22.21 -38.73
N ASN A 262 -6.60 -21.33 -39.43
CA ASN A 262 -7.00 -20.84 -40.73
C ASN A 262 -7.09 -22.04 -41.69
N HIS A 263 -8.30 -22.46 -42.04
CA HIS A 263 -8.51 -23.30 -43.20
C HIS A 263 -8.32 -22.42 -44.44
N GLY A 264 -7.14 -22.55 -45.04
CA GLY A 264 -6.89 -22.01 -46.37
C GLY A 264 -7.82 -22.68 -47.38
N ILE A 265 -8.42 -21.86 -48.24
CA ILE A 265 -9.14 -22.26 -49.44
C ILE A 265 -8.11 -22.66 -50.50
#